data_AF-A0A495AER5-F1
#
_entry.id   AF-A0A495AER5-F1
#
_cell.length_a   1.000
_cell.length_b   1.000
_cell.length_c   1.000
_cell.angle_alpha   90.00
_cell.angle_beta   90.00
_cell.angle_gamma   90.00
#
_symmetry.space_group_name_H-M   'P 1'
#
loop_
_entity.id
_entity.type
_entity.pdbx_description
1 polymer ?
#
loop_
_entity_poly.entity_id
_entity_poly.type
_entity_poly.pdbx_seq_one_letter_code
_entity_poly.pdbx_strand_id
1 'polypeptide(L)'
;MSEILKHIGNTIFCMYQKPFSHDWDRRLREAITNGEVVEAGRHTIEIKHGNDLMSIWISNRWYSFGNLFYINGNYVDEELQFRPRFRTMQALWDLYQRERRKHLAGEYEKLFL
;
A
#
# COMPACT_ATOMS: atom_id res chain seq x y z
N MET A 1 -7.83 -8.21 19.58
CA MET A 1 -7.83 -9.18 18.46
C MET A 1 -6.54 -9.05 17.69
N SER A 2 -5.65 -10.05 17.78
CA SER A 2 -4.34 -10.03 17.10
C SER A 2 -4.53 -9.87 15.57
N GLU A 3 -3.67 -9.10 14.92
CA GLU A 3 -3.65 -8.87 13.46
C GLU A 3 -3.58 -10.20 12.68
N ILE A 4 -2.98 -11.23 13.28
CA ILE A 4 -2.91 -12.58 12.75
C ILE A 4 -4.30 -13.25 12.72
N LEU A 5 -5.15 -13.06 13.73
CA LEU A 5 -6.51 -13.63 13.71
C LEU A 5 -7.38 -13.03 12.61
N LYS A 6 -7.23 -11.73 12.32
CA LYS A 6 -7.94 -11.07 11.21
C LYS A 6 -7.46 -11.59 9.85
N HIS A 7 -6.16 -11.80 9.69
CA HIS A 7 -5.59 -12.41 8.49
C HIS A 7 -6.05 -13.86 8.29
N ILE A 8 -6.06 -14.66 9.36
CA ILE A 8 -6.56 -16.04 9.35
C ILE A 8 -8.04 -16.06 8.99
N GLY A 9 -8.86 -15.19 9.59
CA GLY A 9 -10.27 -15.04 9.22
C GLY A 9 -10.45 -14.72 7.73
N ASN A 10 -9.80 -13.67 7.22
CA ASN A 10 -9.92 -13.30 5.81
C ASN A 10 -9.42 -14.38 4.84
N THR A 11 -8.42 -15.17 5.26
CA THR A 11 -7.85 -16.27 4.47
C THR A 11 -8.77 -17.50 4.47
N ILE A 12 -9.31 -17.89 5.64
CA ILE A 12 -10.22 -19.05 5.78
C ILE A 12 -11.57 -18.79 5.11
N PHE A 13 -12.07 -17.56 5.16
CA PHE A 13 -13.37 -17.19 4.58
C PHE A 13 -13.30 -16.62 3.14
N CYS A 14 -12.12 -16.65 2.49
CA CYS A 14 -11.93 -16.13 1.13
C CYS A 14 -12.39 -14.66 0.94
N MET A 15 -12.25 -13.83 1.98
CA MET A 15 -12.77 -12.45 2.02
C MET A 15 -11.69 -11.43 1.67
N TYR A 16 -10.84 -11.69 0.69
CA TYR A 16 -9.99 -10.62 0.15
C TYR A 16 -10.68 -10.03 -1.08
N GLN A 17 -10.75 -8.70 -1.18
CA GLN A 17 -11.38 -8.07 -2.34
C GLN A 17 -10.61 -8.36 -3.64
N LYS A 18 -9.28 -8.38 -3.56
CA LYS A 18 -8.40 -8.56 -4.72
C LYS A 18 -7.70 -9.91 -4.72
N PRO A 19 -7.56 -10.57 -5.88
CA PRO A 19 -6.85 -11.83 -6.01
C PRO A 19 -5.37 -11.66 -5.70
N PHE A 20 -4.71 -12.74 -5.25
CA PHE A 20 -3.27 -12.73 -4.99
C PHE A 20 -2.47 -12.81 -6.29
N SER A 21 -1.40 -12.02 -6.42
CA SER A 21 -0.42 -12.17 -7.49
C SER A 21 1.01 -12.24 -6.93
N HIS A 22 1.74 -13.25 -7.36
CA HIS A 22 3.15 -13.41 -7.01
C HIS A 22 4.04 -12.35 -7.65
N ASP A 23 3.76 -11.98 -8.91
CA ASP A 23 4.53 -10.96 -9.61
C ASP A 23 4.33 -9.59 -8.96
N TRP A 24 3.09 -9.26 -8.62
CA TRP A 24 2.79 -8.02 -7.90
C TRP A 24 3.46 -7.99 -6.51
N ASP A 25 3.41 -9.09 -5.75
CA ASP A 25 4.10 -9.18 -4.46
C ASP A 25 5.59 -8.89 -4.57
N ARG A 26 6.25 -9.43 -5.60
CA ARG A 26 7.67 -9.22 -5.85
C ARG A 26 7.96 -7.75 -6.20
N ARG A 27 7.24 -7.18 -7.17
CA ARG A 27 7.42 -5.78 -7.59
C ARG A 27 7.18 -4.80 -6.44
N LEU A 28 6.11 -4.99 -5.69
CA LEU A 28 5.80 -4.13 -4.55
C LEU A 28 6.86 -4.25 -3.45
N ARG A 29 7.40 -5.45 -3.19
CA ARG A 29 8.50 -5.62 -2.22
C ARG A 29 9.78 -4.92 -2.67
N GLU A 30 10.10 -5.00 -3.95
CA GLU A 30 11.22 -4.27 -4.56
C GLU A 30 11.02 -2.75 -4.40
N ALA A 31 9.83 -2.22 -4.73
CA ALA A 31 9.51 -0.81 -4.58
C ALA A 31 9.52 -0.33 -3.12
N ILE A 32 9.04 -1.13 -2.16
CA ILE A 32 9.12 -0.80 -0.72
C ILE A 32 10.57 -0.69 -0.24
N THR A 33 11.48 -1.48 -0.82
CA THR A 33 12.87 -1.57 -0.39
C THR A 33 13.76 -0.54 -1.06
N ASN A 34 13.56 -0.34 -2.37
CA ASN A 34 14.46 0.41 -3.24
C ASN A 34 13.82 1.68 -3.83
N GLY A 35 12.50 1.86 -3.66
CA GLY A 35 11.77 3.01 -4.17
C GLY A 35 11.83 4.21 -3.25
N GLU A 36 11.51 5.37 -3.81
CA GLU A 36 11.36 6.63 -3.12
C GLU A 36 9.88 6.89 -2.84
N VAL A 37 9.51 7.18 -1.59
CA VAL A 37 8.14 7.60 -1.28
C VAL A 37 7.98 9.08 -1.63
N VAL A 38 7.10 9.37 -2.57
CA VAL A 38 6.79 10.73 -3.03
C VAL A 38 5.73 11.36 -2.15
N GLU A 39 4.66 10.60 -1.87
CA GLU A 39 3.54 11.08 -1.05
C GLU A 39 2.93 9.95 -0.21
N ALA A 40 2.55 10.26 1.03
CA ALA A 40 1.73 9.40 1.86
C ALA A 40 0.36 10.06 2.09
N GLY A 41 -0.53 9.90 1.10
CA GLY A 41 -1.88 10.44 1.08
C GLY A 41 -2.83 9.76 2.07
N ARG A 42 -4.11 10.18 2.06
CA ARG A 42 -5.12 9.62 2.98
C ARG A 42 -5.51 8.19 2.63
N HIS A 43 -5.52 7.87 1.33
CA HIS A 43 -6.02 6.60 0.80
C HIS A 43 -4.98 5.81 0.01
N THR A 44 -3.89 6.46 -0.39
CA THR A 44 -2.82 5.89 -1.20
C THR A 44 -1.46 6.27 -0.63
N ILE A 45 -0.45 5.47 -0.98
CA ILE A 45 0.96 5.84 -0.88
C ILE A 45 1.57 5.81 -2.28
N GLU A 46 2.29 6.85 -2.63
CA GLU A 46 2.96 6.98 -3.91
C GLU A 46 4.44 6.64 -3.78
N ILE A 47 4.88 5.64 -4.54
CA ILE A 47 6.26 5.17 -4.57
C ILE A 47 6.79 5.28 -5.98
N LYS A 48 7.86 6.05 -6.16
CA LYS A 48 8.62 6.10 -7.40
C LYS A 48 9.68 4.99 -7.38
N HIS A 49 9.66 4.14 -8.40
CA HIS A 49 10.63 3.06 -8.54
C HIS A 49 11.00 2.89 -10.02
N GLY A 50 12.27 3.16 -10.35
CA GLY A 50 12.69 3.31 -11.74
C GLY A 50 12.00 4.49 -12.40
N ASN A 51 11.34 4.24 -13.54
CA ASN A 51 10.58 5.26 -14.28
C ASN A 51 9.10 5.31 -13.90
N ASP A 52 8.65 4.40 -13.03
CA ASP A 52 7.24 4.28 -12.67
C ASP A 52 6.94 4.99 -11.36
N LEU A 53 5.86 5.77 -11.35
CA LEU A 53 5.20 6.28 -10.17
C LEU A 53 3.98 5.40 -9.86
N MET A 54 4.09 4.61 -8.79
CA MET A 54 3.05 3.68 -8.37
C MET A 54 2.21 4.29 -7.25
N SER A 55 0.91 4.44 -7.45
CA SER A 55 -0.03 4.80 -6.38
C SER A 55 -0.67 3.53 -5.83
N ILE A 56 -0.33 3.17 -4.60
CA ILE A 56 -0.74 1.91 -3.96
C ILE A 56 -1.84 2.19 -2.95
N TRP A 57 -2.90 1.42 -2.99
CA TRP A 57 -4.05 1.58 -2.09
C TRP A 57 -3.74 1.14 -0.65
N ILE A 58 -4.03 1.98 0.34
CA ILE A 58 -3.73 1.73 1.77
C ILE A 58 -4.95 1.76 2.69
N SER A 59 -6.16 1.92 2.14
CA SER A 59 -7.39 1.95 2.94
C SER A 59 -7.86 0.52 3.28
N ASN A 60 -8.94 0.38 4.06
CA ASN A 60 -9.65 -0.89 4.27
C ASN A 60 -8.76 -2.10 4.65
N ARG A 61 -7.77 -1.85 5.50
CA ARG A 61 -6.79 -2.84 5.96
C ARG A 61 -7.49 -3.98 6.73
N TRP A 62 -7.32 -5.27 6.38
CA TRP A 62 -6.52 -5.89 5.31
C TRP A 62 -7.35 -6.39 4.12
N TYR A 63 -8.64 -6.05 4.07
CA TYR A 63 -9.60 -6.57 3.10
C TYR A 63 -9.30 -6.14 1.66
N SER A 64 -9.04 -4.84 1.46
CA SER A 64 -8.74 -4.19 0.19
C SER A 64 -7.52 -3.30 0.41
N PHE A 65 -6.32 -3.88 0.33
CA PHE A 65 -5.08 -3.23 0.76
C PHE A 65 -3.90 -3.71 -0.06
N GLY A 66 -3.02 -2.78 -0.45
CA GLY A 66 -1.75 -3.07 -1.10
C GLY A 66 -1.85 -3.38 -2.59
N ASN A 67 -2.99 -3.17 -3.23
CA ASN A 67 -3.11 -3.24 -4.68
C ASN A 67 -2.63 -1.95 -5.35
N LEU A 68 -2.11 -2.09 -6.58
CA LEU A 68 -1.81 -0.96 -7.45
C LEU A 68 -3.13 -0.31 -7.87
N PHE A 69 -3.27 1.00 -7.63
CA PHE A 69 -4.49 1.76 -7.92
C PHE A 69 -4.30 2.67 -9.14
N TYR A 70 -3.17 3.37 -9.19
CA TYR A 70 -2.73 4.11 -10.38
C TYR A 70 -1.27 3.79 -10.68
N ILE A 71 -0.90 3.88 -11.94
CA ILE A 71 0.49 3.88 -12.39
C ILE A 71 0.70 5.03 -13.37
N ASN A 72 1.69 5.88 -13.09
CA ASN A 72 2.00 7.06 -13.91
C ASN A 72 0.77 7.95 -14.17
N GLY A 73 -0.08 8.12 -13.14
CA GLY A 73 -1.32 8.90 -13.21
C GLY A 73 -2.50 8.20 -13.89
N ASN A 74 -2.33 7.00 -14.44
CA ASN A 74 -3.39 6.25 -15.12
C ASN A 74 -4.01 5.22 -14.18
N TYR A 75 -5.34 5.15 -14.17
CA TYR A 75 -6.08 4.17 -13.38
C TYR A 75 -5.77 2.75 -13.86
N VAL A 76 -5.58 1.83 -12.92
CA VAL A 76 -5.40 0.41 -13.22
C VAL A 76 -6.74 -0.29 -13.15
N ASP A 77 -7.16 -0.93 -14.24
CA ASP A 77 -8.41 -1.67 -14.30
C ASP A 77 -8.55 -2.68 -13.15
N GLU A 78 -9.76 -2.80 -12.61
CA GLU A 78 -10.01 -3.58 -11.40
C GLU A 78 -9.58 -5.04 -11.49
N GLU A 79 -9.65 -5.62 -12.68
CA GLU A 79 -9.24 -7.00 -13.01
C GLU A 79 -7.72 -7.19 -12.96
N LEU A 80 -6.96 -6.11 -13.12
CA LEU A 80 -5.49 -6.07 -13.05
C LEU A 80 -4.99 -5.64 -11.66
N GLN A 81 -5.89 -5.40 -10.71
CA GLN A 81 -5.54 -5.05 -9.35
C GLN A 81 -5.40 -6.32 -8.50
N PHE A 82 -4.17 -6.56 -8.03
CA PHE A 82 -3.85 -7.72 -7.22
C PHE A 82 -3.42 -7.33 -5.82
N ARG A 83 -3.66 -8.21 -4.86
CA ARG A 83 -3.08 -8.11 -3.52
C ARG A 83 -1.71 -8.80 -3.45
N PRO A 84 -0.76 -8.29 -2.66
CA PRO A 84 0.51 -8.97 -2.41
C PRO A 84 0.35 -10.04 -1.30
N ARG A 85 1.46 -10.67 -0.89
CA ARG A 85 1.47 -11.54 0.30
C ARG A 85 1.26 -10.68 1.55
N PHE A 86 0.69 -11.28 2.58
CA PHE A 86 0.40 -10.59 3.84
C PHE A 86 1.65 -9.94 4.46
N ARG A 87 2.80 -10.63 4.43
CA ARG A 87 4.08 -10.06 4.90
C ARG A 87 4.44 -8.75 4.19
N THR A 88 4.18 -8.66 2.90
CA THR A 88 4.43 -7.42 2.11
C THR A 88 3.41 -6.34 2.46
N MET A 89 2.15 -6.72 2.72
CA MET A 89 1.15 -5.76 3.23
C MET A 89 1.58 -5.17 4.59
N GLN A 90 2.13 -5.99 5.49
CA GLN A 90 2.65 -5.52 6.78
C GLN A 90 3.80 -4.53 6.58
N ALA A 91 4.79 -4.87 5.75
CA ALA A 91 5.89 -3.98 5.42
C ALA A 91 5.41 -2.66 4.78
N LEU A 92 4.42 -2.73 3.89
CA LEU A 92 3.79 -1.55 3.28
C LEU A 92 3.11 -0.68 4.33
N TRP A 93 2.41 -1.29 5.29
CA TRP A 93 1.73 -0.55 6.36
C TRP A 93 2.73 0.18 7.26
N ASP A 94 3.83 -0.46 7.62
CA ASP A 94 4.88 0.16 8.43
C ASP A 94 5.54 1.34 7.70
N LEU A 95 5.80 1.18 6.39
CA LEU A 95 6.27 2.26 5.51
C LEU A 95 5.27 3.43 5.49
N TYR A 96 3.99 3.15 5.18
CA TYR A 96 2.94 4.17 5.14
C TYR A 96 2.81 4.92 6.46
N GLN A 97 2.78 4.22 7.59
CA GLN A 97 2.66 4.83 8.90
C GLN A 97 3.82 5.78 9.22
N ARG A 98 5.04 5.39 8.83
CA ARG A 98 6.22 6.24 9.01
C ARG A 98 6.13 7.51 8.17
N GLU A 99 5.85 7.38 6.87
CA GLU A 99 5.84 8.53 5.96
C GLU A 99 4.64 9.44 6.20
N ARG A 100 3.46 8.88 6.52
CA ARG A 100 2.26 9.66 6.87
C ARG A 100 2.48 10.52 8.12
N ARG A 101 3.17 9.99 9.14
CA ARG A 101 3.50 10.77 10.35
C ARG A 101 4.42 11.93 10.04
N LYS A 102 5.45 11.72 9.21
CA LYS A 102 6.36 12.80 8.78
C LYS A 102 5.60 13.88 8.02
N HIS A 103 4.74 13.48 7.08
CA HIS A 103 3.93 14.39 6.30
C HIS A 103 3.03 15.26 7.20
N LEU A 104 2.26 14.63 8.10
CA LEU A 104 1.38 15.35 9.03
C LEU A 104 2.14 16.25 10.01
N ALA A 105 3.33 15.84 10.48
CA ALA A 105 4.17 16.68 11.33
C ALA A 105 4.63 17.94 10.58
N GLY A 106 5.06 17.79 9.33
CA GLY A 106 5.44 18.94 8.49
C GLY A 106 4.26 19.83 8.13
N GLU A 107 3.04 19.29 7.95
CA GLU A 107 1.83 20.10 7.80
C GLU A 107 1.52 20.88 9.07
N TYR A 108 1.61 20.23 10.24
CA TYR A 108 1.37 20.88 11.52
C TYR A 108 2.34 22.04 11.77
N GLU A 109 3.64 21.85 11.55
CA GLU A 109 4.64 22.91 11.70
C GLU A 109 4.34 24.15 10.85
N LYS A 110 3.85 23.95 9.62
CA LYS A 110 3.46 25.05 8.71
C LYS A 110 2.24 25.85 9.17
N LEU A 111 1.43 25.32 10.09
CA LEU A 111 0.27 26.05 10.62
C LEU A 111 0.64 27.05 11.72
N PHE A 112 1.83 26.94 12.31
CA PHE A 112 2.28 27.78 13.42
C PHE A 112 3.52 28.64 13.08
N LEU A 113 3.93 28.66 11.81
CA LEU A 113 4.91 29.58 11.23
C LEU A 113 4.19 30.56 10.32
#